data_AF-A0A1Q7WVE8-F1
#
_entry.id   AF-A0A1Q7WVE8-F1
#
_cell.length_a   1.000
_cell.length_b   1.000
_cell.length_c   1.000
_cell.angle_alpha   90.00
_cell.angle_beta   90.00
_cell.angle_gamma   90.00
#
_symmetry.space_group_name_H-M   'P 1'
#
loop_
_entity.id
_entity.type
_entity.pdbx_description
1 polymer ?
#
loop_
_entity_poly.entity_id
_entity_poly.type
_entity_poly.pdbx_seq_one_letter_code
_entity_poly.pdbx_strand_id
1 'polypeptide(L)' 'MMERTVTLGSKSGLHNGKSILSVLTLGAEQGDQVILKIDGDDAQFAIDKLVPLLEGDLG' A
#
# COMPACT_ATOMS: atom_id res chain seq x y z
N MET A 1 -18.61 -9.52 -9.88
CA MET A 1 -17.77 -9.54 -8.67
C MET A 1 -16.73 -8.45 -8.85
N MET A 2 -16.78 -7.35 -8.10
CA MET A 2 -15.79 -6.27 -8.23
C MET A 2 -14.44 -6.75 -7.67
N GLU A 3 -13.40 -6.56 -8.46
CA GLU A 3 -12.02 -6.87 -8.08
C GLU A 3 -11.55 -5.82 -7.06
N ARG A 4 -10.94 -6.29 -5.96
CA ARG A 4 -10.37 -5.41 -4.94
C ARG A 4 -8.87 -5.31 -5.17
N THR A 5 -8.35 -4.13 -5.40
CA THR A 5 -6.92 -3.91 -5.64
C THR A 5 -6.35 -2.96 -4.60
N VAL A 6 -5.08 -3.21 -4.23
CA VAL A 6 -4.28 -2.31 -3.40
C VAL A 6 -2.98 -2.10 -4.14
N THR A 7 -2.65 -0.85 -4.43
CA THR A 7 -1.45 -0.48 -5.18
C THR A 7 -0.65 0.53 -4.37
N LEU A 8 0.66 0.28 -4.30
CA LEU A 8 1.65 1.17 -3.70
C LEU A 8 2.52 1.77 -4.82
N GLY A 9 2.55 3.09 -4.93
CA GLY A 9 3.45 3.81 -5.82
C GLY A 9 4.66 4.34 -5.05
N SER A 10 5.85 4.16 -5.60
CA SER A 10 7.08 4.79 -5.08
C SER A 10 7.98 5.22 -6.24
N LYS A 11 9.19 5.68 -5.91
CA LYS A 11 10.25 5.98 -6.89
C LYS A 11 10.58 4.79 -7.80
N SER A 12 10.37 3.55 -7.35
CA SER A 12 10.67 2.33 -8.11
C SER A 12 9.52 1.86 -9.00
N GLY A 13 8.34 2.48 -8.91
CA GLY A 13 7.18 2.18 -9.76
C GLY A 13 5.91 1.85 -8.96
N LEU A 14 4.99 1.14 -9.62
CA LEU A 14 3.73 0.67 -9.03
C LEU A 14 3.85 -0.79 -8.60
N HIS A 15 3.41 -1.07 -7.39
CA HIS A 15 3.58 -2.36 -6.71
C HIS A 15 2.24 -2.85 -6.18
N ASN A 16 2.04 -4.17 -6.18
CA ASN A 16 0.83 -4.79 -5.65
C ASN A 16 0.94 -4.90 -4.12
N GLY A 17 0.17 -4.09 -3.39
CA GLY A 17 0.17 -4.06 -1.92
C GLY A 17 -0.38 -5.33 -1.26
N LYS A 18 -1.01 -6.24 -2.01
CA LYS A 18 -1.46 -7.55 -1.51
C LYS A 18 -0.43 -8.66 -1.68
N SER A 19 0.69 -8.39 -2.37
CA SER A 19 1.77 -9.35 -2.58
C SER A 19 2.96 -8.98 -1.73
N ILE A 20 3.30 -9.82 -0.74
CA ILE A 20 4.46 -9.59 0.13
C ILE A 20 5.76 -9.44 -0.66
N LEU A 21 5.93 -10.20 -1.74
CA LEU A 21 7.10 -10.08 -2.60
C LEU A 21 7.15 -8.71 -3.29
N SER A 22 6.02 -8.22 -3.79
CA SER A 22 5.95 -6.89 -4.42
C SER A 22 6.22 -5.76 -3.42
N VAL A 23 5.78 -5.93 -2.17
CA VAL A 23 6.05 -4.99 -1.08
C VAL A 23 7.53 -5.01 -0.70
N LEU A 24 8.17 -6.18 -0.63
CA LEU A 24 9.62 -6.26 -0.37
C LEU A 24 10.43 -5.63 -1.52
N THR A 25 10.00 -5.81 -2.78
CA THR A 25 10.65 -5.16 -3.94
C THR A 25 10.42 -3.66 -4.03
N LEU A 26 9.40 -3.13 -3.32
CA LEU A 26 9.16 -1.69 -3.23
C LEU A 26 10.42 -0.96 -2.75
N GLY A 27 11.13 -1.58 -1.79
CA GLY A 27 12.37 -1.04 -1.22
C GLY A 27 12.20 0.31 -0.53
N ALA A 28 11.01 0.58 0.03
CA ALA A 28 10.74 1.83 0.72
C ALA A 28 11.45 1.86 2.08
N GLU A 29 12.10 2.99 2.37
CA GLU A 29 12.78 3.24 3.65
C GLU A 29 11.96 4.17 4.54
N GLN A 30 12.33 4.27 5.82
CA GLN A 30 11.68 5.22 6.73
C GLN A 30 11.85 6.65 6.20
N GLY A 31 10.73 7.37 6.08
CA GLY A 31 10.70 8.73 5.54
C GLY A 31 10.50 8.81 4.02
N ASP A 32 10.46 7.69 3.30
CA ASP A 32 10.02 7.70 1.91
C ASP A 32 8.53 8.03 1.79
N GLN A 33 8.21 8.79 0.74
CA GLN A 33 6.83 9.03 0.35
C GLN A 33 6.35 7.94 -0.61
N VAL A 34 5.19 7.38 -0.30
CA VAL A 34 4.50 6.40 -1.14
C VAL A 34 3.08 6.86 -1.44
N ILE A 35 2.56 6.43 -2.58
CA ILE A 35 1.17 6.67 -2.98
C ILE A 35 0.38 5.39 -2.75
N LEU A 36 -0.59 5.41 -1.84
CA LEU A 36 -1.52 4.30 -1.63
C LEU A 36 -2.78 4.52 -2.48
N LYS A 37 -3.09 3.55 -3.35
CA LYS A 37 -4.36 3.49 -4.08
C LYS A 37 -5.10 2.21 -3.71
N ILE A 38 -6.39 2.33 -3.43
CA ILE A 38 -7.26 1.19 -3.16
C ILE A 38 -8.52 1.32 -4.02
N ASP A 39 -8.84 0.28 -4.79
CA ASP A 39 -10.09 0.18 -5.52
C ASP A 39 -10.91 -0.98 -4.95
N GLY A 40 -12.18 -0.73 -4.64
CA GLY A 40 -13.12 -1.71 -4.09
C GLY A 40 -14.18 -1.09 -3.19
N ASP A 41 -15.23 -1.85 -2.89
CA ASP A 41 -16.35 -1.40 -2.04
C ASP A 41 -15.92 -1.09 -0.59
N ASP A 42 -14.82 -1.70 -0.15
CA ASP A 42 -14.20 -1.56 1.16
C ASP A 42 -12.99 -0.61 1.17
N ALA A 43 -12.78 0.17 0.10
CA ALA A 43 -11.60 1.03 -0.04
C ALA A 43 -11.39 1.98 1.13
N GLN A 44 -12.46 2.64 1.61
CA GLN A 44 -12.36 3.56 2.75
C GLN A 44 -11.90 2.84 4.03
N PHE A 45 -12.51 1.69 4.33
CA PHE A 45 -12.12 0.89 5.50
C PHE A 45 -10.66 0.42 5.42
N ALA A 46 -10.22 0.01 4.23
CA ALA A 46 -8.83 -0.40 4.01
C ALA A 46 -7.86 0.79 4.14
N ILE A 47 -8.21 1.98 3.66
CA ILE A 47 -7.42 3.21 3.86
C ILE A 47 -7.26 3.49 5.35
N ASP A 48 -8.36 3.49 6.11
CA ASP A 48 -8.36 3.79 7.55
C ASP A 48 -7.49 2.82 8.36
N LYS A 49 -7.27 1.60 7.85
CA LYS A 49 -6.42 0.58 8.49
C LYS A 49 -4.98 0.62 8.01
N LEU A 50 -4.74 0.87 6.72
CA LEU A 50 -3.41 0.81 6.13
C LEU A 50 -2.61 2.09 6.33
N VAL A 51 -3.24 3.27 6.32
CA VAL A 51 -2.53 4.55 6.50
C VAL A 51 -1.81 4.59 7.86
N PRO A 52 -2.44 4.28 9.01
CA PRO A 52 -1.74 4.30 10.30
C PRO A 52 -0.59 3.29 10.39
N LEU A 53 -0.66 2.17 9.64
CA LEU A 53 0.42 1.18 9.59
C LEU A 53 1.60 1.68 8.75
N LEU A 54 1.33 2.38 7.64
CA LEU A 54 2.37 2.93 6.76
C LEU A 54 3.05 4.18 7.34
N GLU A 55 2.31 5.00 8.10
CA GLU A 55 2.85 6.19 8.78
C GLU A 55 3.46 5.88 10.16
N GLY A 56 3.02 4.78 10.77
CA GLY A 56 3.48 4.33 12.07
C GLY A 56 4.72 3.43 11.99
N ASP A 57 5.20 3.01 13.16
CA ASP A 57 6.23 1.98 13.24
C ASP A 57 5.59 0.61 12.97
N LEU A 58 6.16 -0.16 12.04
CA LEU A 58 5.68 -1.49 11.65
C LEU A 58 6.16 -2.58 12.65
N GLY A 59 6.09 -2.26 13.95
CA GLY A 59 6.57 -3.09 15.07
C GLY A 59 5.87 -4.43 15.22
#